data_AF-A0A1F3CBF9-F1
#
_entry.id   AF-A0A1F3CBF9-F1
#
_cell.length_a   1.000
_cell.length_b   1.000
_cell.length_c   1.000
_cell.angle_alpha   90.00
_cell.angle_beta   90.00
_cell.angle_gamma   90.00
#
_symmetry.space_group_name_H-M   'P 1'
#
loop_
_entity.id
_entity.type
_entity.pdbx_description
1 polymer ?
#
loop_
_entity_poly.entity_id
_entity_poly.type
_entity_poly.pdbx_seq_one_letter_code
_entity_poly.pdbx_strand_id
1 'polypeptide(L)'
;MSLSQAVGAALNDRSSAIGELQRALLRLGYYGVRFAIDDDFGRNTLGAVLACKYDLATVYSISRRDLKYAPRSGDSGSLVASGAITPVLVDCIKTLLAGSKLGGKDPWLTPARAQVADADLKVREFFLAEAATAAFPAQLLWAIVGVESGANHFDPYGHVKFGIDWRGRNYGETVNFSPEGAAEPWVRSRGWGLTQYTPTSVSALPRPMPDYIVSVASNLRTAIRLFIRKFEAFSRRHPCSYPSQGAPSYDCRACLQSRGFDPITYSDLAQQPCSWLKAVWAYNGVTPAGRKYMEGVVRNLIR
;
A
#
# COMPACT_ATOMS: atom_id res chain seq x y z
N MET A 1 3.08 24.80 19.47
CA MET A 1 2.51 23.91 20.51
C MET A 1 3.31 22.62 20.49
N SER A 2 3.85 22.18 21.63
CA SER A 2 4.69 20.97 21.69
C SER A 2 3.83 19.70 21.69
N LEU A 3 4.35 18.57 21.20
CA LEU A 3 3.66 17.26 21.26
C LEU A 3 3.32 16.85 22.71
N SER A 4 4.00 17.41 23.72
CA SER A 4 3.64 17.26 25.14
C SER A 4 2.39 18.05 25.53
N GLN A 5 2.22 19.27 24.99
CA GLN A 5 0.99 20.04 25.14
C GLN A 5 -0.15 19.41 24.36
N ALA A 6 0.10 18.81 23.20
CA ALA A 6 -0.93 18.14 22.41
C ALA A 6 -1.34 16.78 22.99
N VAL A 7 -0.43 16.00 23.59
CA VAL A 7 -0.79 14.75 24.30
C VAL A 7 -1.41 15.02 25.68
N GLY A 8 -1.00 16.10 26.36
CA GLY A 8 -1.66 16.58 27.59
C GLY A 8 -3.04 17.20 27.30
N ALA A 9 -3.17 17.92 26.19
CA ALA A 9 -4.44 18.40 25.67
C ALA A 9 -5.29 17.27 25.08
N ALA A 10 -4.74 16.13 24.65
CA ALA A 10 -5.50 14.95 24.22
C ALA A 10 -6.52 14.46 25.25
N LEU A 11 -6.26 14.75 26.53
CA LEU A 11 -7.14 14.39 27.63
C LEU A 11 -8.23 15.45 27.89
N ASN A 12 -8.09 16.67 27.33
CA ASN A 12 -9.01 17.80 27.49
C ASN A 12 -9.65 18.32 26.18
N ASP A 13 -9.07 18.03 25.01
CA ASP A 13 -9.51 18.29 23.64
C ASP A 13 -9.04 17.12 22.74
N ARG A 14 -9.85 16.06 22.71
CA ARG A 14 -9.48 14.72 22.22
C ARG A 14 -9.15 14.64 20.73
N SER A 15 -9.73 15.51 19.90
CA SER A 15 -9.69 15.38 18.43
C SER A 15 -8.28 15.64 17.87
N SER A 16 -7.70 16.80 18.18
CA SER A 16 -6.40 17.24 17.65
C SER A 16 -5.26 16.24 17.93
N ALA A 17 -5.26 15.64 19.13
CA ALA A 17 -4.22 14.70 19.54
C ALA A 17 -4.30 13.34 18.85
N ILE A 18 -5.50 12.87 18.52
CA ILE A 18 -5.67 11.63 17.77
C ILE A 18 -5.11 11.81 16.35
N GLY A 19 -5.37 12.94 15.70
CA GLY A 19 -4.77 13.27 14.42
C GLY A 19 -3.24 13.29 14.46
N GLU A 20 -2.65 13.85 15.53
CA GLU A 20 -1.20 13.82 15.71
C GLU A 20 -0.65 12.41 15.89
N LEU A 21 -1.34 11.56 16.65
CA LEU A 21 -0.99 10.14 16.77
C LEU A 21 -1.07 9.42 15.43
N GLN A 22 -2.14 9.63 14.66
CA GLN A 22 -2.31 9.06 13.32
C GLN A 22 -1.16 9.49 12.39
N ARG A 23 -0.80 10.80 12.38
CA ARG A 23 0.35 11.33 11.63
C ARG A 23 1.68 10.72 12.09
N ALA A 24 1.89 10.58 13.39
CA ALA A 24 3.08 9.94 13.95
C ALA A 24 3.20 8.46 13.53
N LEU A 25 2.10 7.70 13.63
CA LEU A 25 2.06 6.30 13.23
C LEU A 25 2.22 6.14 11.71
N LEU A 26 1.71 7.07 10.90
CA LEU A 26 1.96 7.12 9.46
C LEU A 26 3.45 7.32 9.18
N ARG A 27 4.08 8.30 9.86
CA ARG A 27 5.53 8.59 9.73
C ARG A 27 6.41 7.40 10.11
N LEU A 28 5.95 6.57 11.04
CA LEU A 28 6.63 5.38 11.53
C LEU A 28 6.27 4.09 10.75
N GLY A 29 5.42 4.15 9.73
CA GLY A 29 5.09 2.97 8.91
C GLY A 29 3.99 2.06 9.48
N TYR A 30 3.20 2.55 10.43
CA TYR A 30 2.14 1.79 11.13
C TYR A 30 0.71 2.23 10.78
N TYR A 31 0.51 3.37 10.12
CA TYR A 31 -0.81 3.84 9.69
C TYR A 31 -0.80 4.05 8.17
N GLY A 32 -1.68 3.40 7.43
CA GLY A 32 -1.69 3.47 5.95
C GLY A 32 -2.37 4.73 5.42
N VAL A 33 -1.87 5.27 4.31
CA VAL A 33 -2.39 6.53 3.71
C VAL A 33 -3.82 6.44 3.17
N ARG A 34 -4.33 5.22 2.97
CA ARG A 34 -5.70 4.97 2.49
C ARG A 34 -6.73 5.28 3.58
N PHE A 35 -6.30 5.39 4.82
CA PHE A 35 -7.16 5.76 5.94
C PHE A 35 -7.09 7.27 6.14
N ALA A 36 -8.26 7.90 6.29
CA ALA A 36 -8.33 9.33 6.56
C ALA A 36 -7.68 9.62 7.93
N ILE A 37 -6.91 10.71 7.99
CA ILE A 37 -6.58 11.32 9.28
C ILE A 37 -7.81 12.14 9.65
N ASP A 38 -8.67 11.52 10.44
CA ASP A 38 -10.03 11.94 10.75
C ASP A 38 -10.20 12.37 12.20
N ASP A 39 -9.11 12.40 12.96
CA ASP A 39 -9.08 12.76 14.38
C ASP A 39 -9.93 11.82 15.26
N ASP A 40 -10.33 10.64 14.74
CA ASP A 40 -11.10 9.63 15.46
C ASP A 40 -10.27 8.39 15.85
N PHE A 41 -10.52 7.89 17.05
CA PHE A 41 -9.88 6.68 17.54
C PHE A 41 -10.65 5.45 17.05
N GLY A 42 -10.66 5.27 15.74
CA GLY A 42 -11.27 4.14 15.07
C GLY A 42 -10.41 2.87 15.10
N ARG A 43 -10.93 1.82 14.46
CA ARG A 43 -10.28 0.50 14.38
C ARG A 43 -8.90 0.54 13.70
N ASN A 44 -8.71 1.41 12.70
CA ASN A 44 -7.42 1.58 12.03
C ASN A 44 -6.39 2.22 12.96
N THR A 45 -6.80 3.23 13.75
CA THR A 45 -5.94 3.86 14.77
C THR A 45 -5.51 2.83 15.82
N LEU A 46 -6.45 2.00 16.30
CA LEU A 46 -6.14 0.91 17.22
C LEU A 46 -5.17 -0.11 16.61
N GLY A 47 -5.43 -0.56 15.38
CA GLY A 47 -4.55 -1.48 14.65
C GLY A 47 -3.12 -0.95 14.51
N ALA A 48 -2.97 0.34 14.21
CA ALA A 48 -1.69 1.00 14.10
C ALA A 48 -0.96 1.10 15.44
N VAL A 49 -1.66 1.43 16.52
CA VAL A 49 -1.10 1.43 17.88
C VAL A 49 -0.62 0.04 18.27
N LEU A 50 -1.43 -1.00 18.03
CA LEU A 50 -1.07 -2.38 18.35
C LEU A 50 0.14 -2.84 17.52
N ALA A 51 0.16 -2.57 16.22
CA ALA A 51 1.30 -2.87 15.36
C ALA A 51 2.58 -2.15 15.82
N CYS A 52 2.49 -0.87 16.18
CA CYS A 52 3.61 -0.12 16.74
C CYS A 52 4.12 -0.75 18.04
N LYS A 53 3.23 -1.09 18.96
CA LYS A 53 3.62 -1.78 20.20
C LYS A 53 4.28 -3.13 19.95
N TYR A 54 3.84 -3.89 18.95
CA TYR A 54 4.43 -5.20 18.62
C TYR A 54 5.90 -5.03 18.23
N ASP A 55 6.17 -4.08 17.34
CA ASP A 55 7.53 -3.75 16.92
C ASP A 55 8.35 -3.17 18.07
N LEU A 56 7.78 -2.29 18.90
CA LEU A 56 8.46 -1.80 20.11
C LEU A 56 8.90 -2.95 21.02
N ALA A 57 8.05 -3.95 21.20
CA ALA A 57 8.38 -5.10 22.04
C ALA A 57 9.39 -6.05 21.39
N THR A 58 9.27 -6.30 20.09
CA THR A 58 10.03 -7.36 19.41
C THR A 58 11.32 -6.87 18.75
N VAL A 59 11.32 -5.65 18.21
CA VAL A 59 12.46 -5.03 17.51
C VAL A 59 13.26 -4.14 18.44
N TYR A 60 12.58 -3.36 19.28
CA TYR A 60 13.19 -2.35 20.16
C TYR A 60 13.34 -2.80 21.62
N SER A 61 12.96 -4.05 21.92
CA SER A 61 13.10 -4.67 23.25
C SER A 61 12.43 -3.90 24.39
N ILE A 62 11.36 -3.17 24.10
CA ILE A 62 10.55 -2.49 25.12
C ILE A 62 9.63 -3.51 25.81
N SER A 63 9.56 -3.48 27.13
CA SER A 63 8.73 -4.42 27.90
C SER A 63 7.25 -4.37 27.48
N ARG A 64 6.67 -5.55 27.15
CA ARG A 64 5.23 -5.69 26.88
C ARG A 64 4.36 -5.24 28.07
N ARG A 65 4.87 -5.37 29.29
CA ARG A 65 4.19 -4.91 30.51
C ARG A 65 4.08 -3.38 30.52
N ASP A 66 5.17 -2.69 30.19
CA ASP A 66 5.24 -1.22 30.20
C ASP A 66 4.39 -0.61 29.08
N LEU A 67 4.32 -1.31 27.94
CA LEU A 67 3.43 -0.98 26.83
C LEU A 67 1.95 -1.28 27.11
N LYS A 68 1.61 -1.95 28.23
CA LYS A 68 0.26 -2.51 28.49
C LYS A 68 -0.28 -3.21 27.25
N TYR A 69 0.50 -4.17 26.76
CA TYR A 69 0.27 -4.80 25.45
C TYR A 69 -0.99 -5.66 25.38
N ALA A 70 -1.50 -6.18 26.51
CA ALA A 70 -2.69 -7.02 26.53
C ALA A 70 -3.96 -6.19 26.24
N PRO A 71 -4.68 -6.44 25.13
CA PRO A 71 -6.03 -5.91 24.98
C PRO A 71 -6.91 -6.63 26.00
N ARG A 72 -7.43 -5.91 27.00
CA ARG A 72 -8.57 -6.44 27.75
C ARG A 72 -9.73 -6.55 26.76
N SER A 73 -10.28 -7.76 26.63
CA SER A 73 -11.50 -8.02 25.89
C SER A 73 -12.61 -7.06 26.37
N GLY A 74 -13.32 -6.46 25.42
CA GLY A 74 -14.41 -5.54 25.73
C GLY A 74 -14.73 -4.62 24.57
N ASP A 75 -15.97 -4.72 24.10
CA ASP A 75 -16.53 -4.02 22.95
C ASP A 75 -16.39 -2.49 22.96
N SER A 76 -16.37 -1.96 21.73
CA SER A 76 -16.75 -0.60 21.32
C SER A 76 -15.94 0.60 21.86
N GLY A 77 -14.97 1.04 21.06
CA GLY A 77 -14.70 2.44 20.70
C GLY A 77 -14.18 3.43 21.76
N SER A 78 -14.64 3.37 23.01
CA SER A 78 -14.39 4.41 24.02
C SER A 78 -13.42 3.96 25.13
N LEU A 79 -13.41 2.66 25.47
CA LEU A 79 -12.62 2.11 26.58
C LEU A 79 -11.23 1.60 26.18
N VAL A 80 -10.97 1.36 24.89
CA VAL A 80 -9.67 0.85 24.41
C VAL A 80 -8.62 1.97 24.32
N ALA A 81 -9.03 3.22 24.04
CA ALA A 81 -8.12 4.35 23.89
C ALA A 81 -7.32 4.67 25.18
N SER A 82 -7.95 4.57 26.37
CA SER A 82 -7.32 4.93 27.65
C SER A 82 -6.35 3.88 28.19
N GLY A 83 -6.46 2.63 27.76
CA GLY A 83 -5.51 1.55 28.07
C GLY A 83 -4.46 1.33 26.99
N ALA A 84 -4.79 1.62 25.72
CA ALA A 84 -3.90 1.41 24.59
C ALA A 84 -2.79 2.46 24.51
N ILE A 85 -3.05 3.73 24.84
CA ILE A 85 -2.03 4.77 24.80
C ILE A 85 -1.42 4.93 26.19
N THR A 86 -0.20 4.45 26.38
CA THR A 86 0.54 4.61 27.65
C THR A 86 1.56 5.75 27.53
N PRO A 87 1.97 6.37 28.64
CA PRO A 87 3.08 7.35 28.63
C PRO A 87 4.35 6.77 27.99
N VAL A 88 4.66 5.50 28.30
CA VAL A 88 5.81 4.79 27.71
C VAL A 88 5.70 4.68 26.18
N LEU A 89 4.51 4.36 25.65
CA LEU A 89 4.29 4.35 24.19
C LEU A 89 4.55 5.73 23.58
N VAL A 90 4.02 6.78 24.20
CA VAL A 90 4.18 8.16 23.73
C VAL A 90 5.66 8.55 23.69
N ASP A 91 6.41 8.23 24.74
CA ASP A 91 7.84 8.54 24.83
C ASP A 91 8.67 7.74 23.82
N CYS A 92 8.30 6.48 23.58
CA CYS A 92 8.91 5.69 22.52
C CYS A 92 8.67 6.31 21.13
N ILE A 93 7.42 6.68 20.81
CA ILE A 93 7.07 7.31 19.54
C ILE A 93 7.87 8.61 19.34
N LYS A 94 7.93 9.47 20.36
CA LYS A 94 8.73 10.71 20.33
C LYS A 94 10.21 10.43 20.06
N THR A 95 10.77 9.45 20.76
CA THR A 95 12.18 9.07 20.62
C THR A 95 12.47 8.61 19.20
N LEU A 96 11.62 7.77 18.61
CA LEU A 96 11.77 7.29 17.24
C LEU A 96 11.63 8.44 16.22
N LEU A 97 10.63 9.32 16.40
CA LEU A 97 10.42 10.47 15.52
C LEU A 97 11.57 11.48 15.58
N ALA A 98 12.24 11.60 16.73
CA ALA A 98 13.42 12.43 16.90
C ALA A 98 14.69 11.83 16.26
N GLY A 99 14.60 10.68 15.59
CA GLY A 99 15.77 10.02 15.00
C GLY A 99 16.65 9.28 16.02
N SER A 100 16.20 9.17 17.28
CA SER A 100 16.99 8.56 18.35
C SER A 100 16.81 7.05 18.41
N LYS A 101 17.87 6.35 18.83
CA LYS A 101 17.84 4.89 19.01
C LYS A 101 16.94 4.50 20.18
N LEU A 102 16.22 3.39 20.03
CA LEU A 102 15.56 2.68 21.13
C LEU A 102 16.11 1.25 21.19
N GLY A 103 16.38 0.73 22.39
CA GLY A 103 16.95 -0.62 22.54
C GLY A 103 18.22 -0.87 21.72
N GLY A 104 19.02 0.18 21.47
CA GLY A 104 20.22 0.12 20.62
C GLY A 104 19.96 0.03 19.11
N LYS A 105 18.70 0.09 18.65
CA LYS A 105 18.31 0.01 17.23
C LYS A 105 17.93 1.38 16.66
N ASP A 106 18.27 1.59 15.40
CA ASP A 106 17.88 2.81 14.68
C ASP A 106 16.37 2.89 14.46
N PRO A 107 15.80 4.11 14.48
CA PRO A 107 14.39 4.30 14.20
C PRO A 107 14.06 3.94 12.77
N TRP A 108 12.83 3.48 12.56
CA TRP A 108 12.26 3.45 11.22
C TRP A 108 11.48 4.72 10.98
N LEU A 109 11.78 5.42 9.89
CA LEU A 109 11.01 6.55 9.41
C LEU A 109 10.75 6.31 7.93
N THR A 110 9.51 6.52 7.50
CA THR A 110 9.18 6.55 6.08
C THR A 110 10.10 7.58 5.38
N PRO A 111 10.64 7.37 4.17
CA PRO A 111 11.49 8.38 3.56
C PRO A 111 10.72 9.66 3.20
N ALA A 112 11.31 10.82 3.43
CA ALA A 112 10.83 12.08 2.88
C ALA A 112 11.23 12.19 1.40
N ARG A 113 10.50 13.00 0.63
CA ARG A 113 10.77 13.25 -0.80
C ARG A 113 12.25 13.55 -1.09
N ALA A 114 12.89 14.38 -0.27
CA ALA A 114 14.29 14.76 -0.41
C ALA A 114 15.28 13.59 -0.23
N GLN A 115 14.83 12.47 0.34
CA GLN A 115 15.63 11.26 0.57
C GLN A 115 15.38 10.19 -0.50
N VAL A 116 14.51 10.46 -1.48
CA VAL A 116 14.13 9.52 -2.53
C VAL A 116 14.79 9.92 -3.85
N ALA A 117 15.54 8.99 -4.43
CA ALA A 117 16.12 9.17 -5.75
C ALA A 117 15.04 9.26 -6.83
N ASP A 118 15.29 10.10 -7.83
CA ASP A 118 14.39 10.29 -8.97
C ASP A 118 12.98 10.78 -8.55
N ALA A 119 12.88 11.55 -7.46
CA ALA A 119 11.59 12.00 -6.90
C ALA A 119 10.71 12.78 -7.89
N ASP A 120 11.31 13.43 -8.88
CA ASP A 120 10.64 14.23 -9.92
C ASP A 120 10.46 13.48 -11.25
N LEU A 121 10.75 12.17 -11.27
CA LEU A 121 10.67 11.33 -12.46
C LEU A 121 9.27 11.37 -13.10
N LYS A 122 9.23 11.64 -14.40
CA LYS A 122 8.00 11.67 -15.20
C LYS A 122 7.56 10.24 -15.50
N VAL A 123 6.65 9.72 -14.68
CA VAL A 123 6.26 8.30 -14.68
C VAL A 123 5.76 7.80 -16.04
N ARG A 124 4.99 8.60 -16.78
CA ARG A 124 4.52 8.24 -18.13
C ARG A 124 5.67 8.08 -19.12
N GLU A 125 6.58 9.05 -19.16
CA GLU A 125 7.76 9.01 -20.05
C GLU A 125 8.66 7.82 -19.71
N PHE A 126 8.83 7.54 -18.41
CA PHE A 126 9.57 6.37 -17.95
C PHE A 126 8.96 5.06 -18.45
N PHE A 127 7.65 4.89 -18.35
CA PHE A 127 6.99 3.68 -18.87
C PHE A 127 7.14 3.51 -20.38
N LEU A 128 7.04 4.59 -21.15
CA LEU A 128 7.23 4.55 -22.60
C LEU A 128 8.68 4.19 -22.95
N ALA A 129 9.66 4.72 -22.23
CA ALA A 129 11.07 4.39 -22.42
C ALA A 129 11.38 2.92 -22.06
N GLU A 130 10.83 2.40 -20.97
CA GLU A 130 11.02 0.99 -20.59
C GLU A 130 10.30 0.05 -21.58
N ALA A 131 9.15 0.45 -22.15
CA ALA A 131 8.46 -0.33 -23.17
C ALA A 131 9.22 -0.44 -24.50
N ALA A 132 10.12 0.50 -24.78
CA ALA A 132 11.00 0.43 -25.94
C ALA A 132 12.08 -0.65 -25.80
N THR A 133 12.38 -1.10 -24.57
CA THR A 133 13.42 -2.10 -24.28
C THR A 133 12.86 -3.45 -23.83
N ALA A 134 11.62 -3.48 -23.31
CA ALA A 134 10.94 -4.70 -22.90
C ALA A 134 9.47 -4.68 -23.38
N ALA A 135 9.01 -5.79 -23.96
CA ALA A 135 7.63 -5.89 -24.43
C ALA A 135 6.66 -6.05 -23.24
N PHE A 136 5.95 -4.97 -22.91
CA PHE A 136 4.79 -5.00 -21.99
C PHE A 136 3.79 -3.89 -22.34
N PRO A 137 2.50 -4.03 -21.97
CA PRO A 137 1.49 -3.00 -22.17
C PRO A 137 1.67 -1.81 -21.21
N ALA A 138 2.50 -0.83 -21.59
CA ALA A 138 2.86 0.31 -20.74
C ALA A 138 1.68 1.19 -20.30
N GLN A 139 0.72 1.44 -21.18
CA GLN A 139 -0.48 2.25 -20.88
C GLN A 139 -1.33 1.58 -19.81
N LEU A 140 -1.44 0.25 -19.84
CA LEU A 140 -2.17 -0.47 -18.81
C LEU A 140 -1.46 -0.37 -17.46
N LEU A 141 -0.14 -0.57 -17.44
CA LEU A 141 0.60 -0.45 -16.18
C LEU A 141 0.55 0.98 -15.64
N TRP A 142 0.59 1.99 -16.52
CA TRP A 142 0.35 3.38 -16.18
C TRP A 142 -1.04 3.59 -15.55
N ALA A 143 -2.09 2.99 -16.13
CA ALA A 143 -3.44 3.03 -15.58
C ALA A 143 -3.54 2.42 -14.18
N ILE A 144 -2.91 1.25 -13.99
CA ILE A 144 -2.86 0.56 -12.70
C ILE A 144 -2.16 1.47 -11.68
N VAL A 145 -1.02 2.05 -12.02
CA VAL A 145 -0.31 3.00 -11.14
C VAL A 145 -1.17 4.24 -10.84
N GLY A 146 -1.93 4.72 -11.81
CA GLY A 146 -2.92 5.78 -11.63
C GLY A 146 -3.96 5.44 -10.57
N VAL A 147 -4.53 4.22 -10.60
CA VAL A 147 -5.52 3.80 -9.60
C VAL A 147 -4.89 3.47 -8.25
N GLU A 148 -3.75 2.79 -8.22
CA GLU A 148 -3.13 2.33 -6.97
C GLU A 148 -2.57 3.48 -6.12
N SER A 149 -2.11 4.57 -6.76
CA SER A 149 -1.41 5.64 -6.07
C SER A 149 -1.73 7.06 -6.56
N GLY A 150 -2.64 7.23 -7.52
CA GLY A 150 -2.84 8.52 -8.19
C GLY A 150 -1.62 8.94 -9.01
N ALA A 151 -0.82 7.97 -9.46
CA ALA A 151 0.49 8.21 -10.09
C ALA A 151 1.44 9.09 -9.25
N ASN A 152 1.28 9.06 -7.92
CA ASN A 152 2.14 9.80 -7.00
C ASN A 152 2.79 8.85 -5.99
N HIS A 153 4.12 8.87 -5.98
CA HIS A 153 4.94 8.08 -5.06
C HIS A 153 4.82 8.56 -3.60
N PHE A 154 4.38 9.81 -3.41
CA PHE A 154 4.36 10.47 -2.12
C PHE A 154 2.93 10.68 -1.61
N ASP A 155 2.80 10.67 -0.29
CA ASP A 155 1.59 11.07 0.41
C ASP A 155 1.44 12.61 0.44
N PRO A 156 0.27 13.14 0.88
CA PRO A 156 0.07 14.59 1.00
C PRO A 156 1.05 15.30 1.95
N TYR A 157 1.79 14.56 2.78
CA TYR A 157 2.77 15.08 3.73
C TYR A 157 4.21 15.03 3.19
N GLY A 158 4.40 14.63 1.93
CA GLY A 158 5.72 14.61 1.27
C GLY A 158 6.58 13.39 1.62
N HIS A 159 5.98 12.30 2.12
CA HIS A 159 6.69 11.06 2.45
C HIS A 159 6.30 9.93 1.49
N VAL A 160 7.14 8.89 1.38
CA VAL A 160 6.83 7.72 0.56
C VAL A 160 5.48 7.13 0.98
N LYS A 161 4.57 7.04 0.03
CA LYS A 161 3.22 6.52 0.24
C LYS A 161 3.27 5.03 0.54
N PHE A 162 2.43 4.55 1.46
CA PHE A 162 2.22 3.12 1.63
C PHE A 162 0.81 2.74 2.09
N GLY A 163 0.37 1.55 1.67
CA GLY A 163 -0.83 0.88 2.15
C GLY A 163 -0.50 -0.18 3.19
N ILE A 164 -1.45 -0.48 4.07
CA ILE A 164 -1.36 -1.58 5.04
C ILE A 164 -2.50 -2.55 4.81
N ASP A 165 -2.16 -3.84 4.71
CA ASP A 165 -3.12 -4.92 4.87
C ASP A 165 -3.04 -5.44 6.30
N TRP A 166 -4.17 -5.40 7.00
CA TRP A 166 -4.26 -5.91 8.37
C TRP A 166 -4.57 -7.42 8.40
N ARG A 167 -4.20 -8.11 9.48
CA ARG A 167 -4.66 -9.47 9.79
C ARG A 167 -6.05 -9.40 10.45
N GLY A 168 -7.08 -9.97 9.80
CA GLY A 168 -8.45 -9.99 10.31
C GLY A 168 -9.48 -10.36 9.23
N ARG A 169 -10.78 -10.38 9.58
CA ARG A 169 -11.86 -10.44 8.58
C ARG A 169 -12.07 -9.05 7.99
N ASN A 170 -11.83 -8.94 6.68
CA ASN A 170 -12.02 -7.70 5.92
C ASN A 170 -13.47 -7.60 5.42
N TYR A 171 -14.12 -6.46 5.66
CA TYR A 171 -15.38 -6.08 5.03
C TYR A 171 -15.16 -4.77 4.27
N GLY A 172 -14.70 -4.84 3.02
CA GLY A 172 -14.35 -3.65 2.24
C GLY A 172 -13.13 -2.92 2.80
N GLU A 173 -13.25 -1.60 3.00
CA GLU A 173 -12.19 -0.73 3.56
C GLU A 173 -12.15 -0.71 5.11
N THR A 174 -13.14 -1.35 5.75
CA THR A 174 -13.23 -1.41 7.20
C THR A 174 -12.68 -2.74 7.70
N VAL A 175 -11.59 -2.68 8.45
CA VAL A 175 -11.07 -3.87 9.13
C VAL A 175 -11.79 -4.04 10.45
N ASN A 176 -12.42 -5.21 10.63
CA ASN A 176 -12.87 -5.61 11.94
C ASN A 176 -11.68 -6.20 12.70
N PHE A 177 -11.00 -5.34 13.46
CA PHE A 177 -10.05 -5.78 14.46
C PHE A 177 -10.82 -6.48 15.58
N SER A 178 -10.91 -7.80 15.48
CA SER A 178 -11.25 -8.66 16.61
C SER A 178 -9.93 -9.18 17.19
N PRO A 179 -9.48 -8.69 18.35
CA PRO A 179 -8.33 -9.24 19.07
C PRO A 179 -8.51 -10.72 19.42
N GLU A 180 -9.75 -11.21 19.41
CA GLU A 180 -10.11 -12.60 19.73
C GLU A 180 -9.88 -13.55 18.53
N GLY A 181 -9.83 -13.03 17.30
CA GLY A 181 -9.67 -13.83 16.07
C GLY A 181 -8.36 -13.63 15.30
N ALA A 182 -7.58 -12.58 15.60
CA ALA A 182 -6.34 -12.26 14.90
C ALA A 182 -5.13 -12.35 15.83
N ALA A 183 -4.27 -13.34 15.60
CA ALA A 183 -2.98 -13.44 16.27
C ALA A 183 -2.00 -12.41 15.70
N GLU A 184 -1.17 -11.83 16.58
CA GLU A 184 -0.03 -11.01 16.20
C GLU A 184 0.89 -11.74 15.20
N PRO A 185 1.53 -11.02 14.27
CA PRO A 185 1.51 -9.57 14.07
C PRO A 185 0.25 -9.08 13.34
N TRP A 186 -0.34 -7.97 13.79
CA TRP A 186 -1.58 -7.40 13.22
C TRP A 186 -1.44 -6.84 11.80
N VAL A 187 -0.22 -6.55 11.34
CA VAL A 187 0.04 -6.22 9.95
C VAL A 187 0.34 -7.50 9.18
N ARG A 188 -0.40 -7.73 8.08
CA ARG A 188 -0.15 -8.82 7.14
C ARG A 188 0.92 -8.43 6.12
N SER A 189 0.79 -7.24 5.54
CA SER A 189 1.66 -6.75 4.48
C SER A 189 1.58 -5.23 4.32
N ARG A 190 2.58 -4.67 3.61
CA ARG A 190 2.66 -3.25 3.25
C ARG A 190 2.98 -3.08 1.77
N GLY A 191 2.22 -2.22 1.09
CA GLY A 191 2.46 -1.85 -0.29
C GLY A 191 3.11 -0.48 -0.40
N TRP A 192 4.18 -0.31 -1.17
CA TRP A 192 4.99 0.91 -1.17
C TRP A 192 4.98 1.68 -2.50
N GLY A 193 4.94 3.01 -2.39
CA GLY A 193 5.16 3.95 -3.48
C GLY A 193 4.08 3.94 -4.57
N LEU A 194 4.48 4.24 -5.80
CA LEU A 194 3.61 4.35 -6.97
C LEU A 194 2.81 3.08 -7.27
N THR A 195 3.45 1.95 -7.06
CA THR A 195 2.95 0.66 -7.52
C THR A 195 2.25 -0.11 -6.41
N GLN A 196 2.30 0.43 -5.18
CA GLN A 196 1.89 -0.26 -3.97
C GLN A 196 2.48 -1.68 -3.91
N TYR A 197 3.72 -1.84 -4.40
CA TYR A 197 4.37 -3.15 -4.47
C TYR A 197 4.45 -3.74 -3.07
N THR A 198 3.83 -4.91 -2.92
CA THR A 198 3.58 -5.54 -1.65
C THR A 198 4.29 -6.90 -1.61
N PRO A 199 5.40 -7.03 -0.86
CA PRO A 199 5.94 -8.33 -0.52
C PRO A 199 4.90 -9.11 0.27
N THR A 200 4.45 -10.25 -0.24
CA THR A 200 3.38 -11.04 0.38
C THR A 200 3.80 -11.53 1.77
N SER A 201 2.93 -11.33 2.76
CA SER A 201 3.06 -11.87 4.12
C SER A 201 4.28 -11.40 4.93
N VAL A 202 4.83 -10.22 4.60
CA VAL A 202 5.89 -9.59 5.38
C VAL A 202 5.28 -8.56 6.34
N SER A 203 5.22 -8.92 7.62
CA SER A 203 4.68 -8.08 8.69
C SER A 203 5.67 -7.06 9.25
N ALA A 204 6.97 -7.35 9.17
CA ALA A 204 8.02 -6.48 9.68
C ALA A 204 8.29 -5.30 8.73
N LEU A 205 8.75 -4.17 9.28
CA LEU A 205 9.30 -3.09 8.49
C LEU A 205 10.64 -3.54 7.88
N PRO A 206 10.87 -3.30 6.57
CA PRO A 206 11.99 -3.90 5.87
C PRO A 206 13.31 -3.20 6.24
N ARG A 207 14.22 -3.89 6.91
CA ARG A 207 15.53 -3.36 7.33
C ARG A 207 16.64 -4.24 6.73
N PRO A 208 17.59 -3.71 5.92
CA PRO A 208 17.69 -2.32 5.46
C PRO A 208 16.54 -1.93 4.51
N MET A 209 16.39 -0.63 4.27
CA MET A 209 15.33 -0.11 3.42
C MET A 209 15.59 -0.46 1.94
N PRO A 210 14.66 -1.14 1.25
CA PRO A 210 14.86 -1.55 -0.13
C PRO A 210 14.81 -0.38 -1.12
N ASP A 211 15.54 -0.51 -2.23
CA ASP A 211 15.61 0.51 -3.30
C ASP A 211 14.25 0.87 -3.89
N TYR A 212 13.30 -0.07 -3.94
CA TYR A 212 11.94 0.22 -4.43
C TYR A 212 11.14 1.15 -3.51
N ILE A 213 11.63 1.45 -2.30
CA ILE A 213 11.07 2.45 -1.40
C ILE A 213 11.78 3.81 -1.59
N VAL A 214 13.09 3.80 -1.83
CA VAL A 214 13.93 5.02 -1.89
C VAL A 214 14.33 5.45 -3.31
N SER A 215 13.81 4.82 -4.36
CA SER A 215 13.92 5.29 -5.75
C SER A 215 12.61 5.08 -6.50
N VAL A 216 12.14 6.13 -7.16
CA VAL A 216 10.96 6.07 -8.01
C VAL A 216 11.18 5.12 -9.18
N ALA A 217 12.34 5.20 -9.84
CA ALA A 217 12.68 4.33 -10.97
C ALA A 217 12.74 2.85 -10.54
N SER A 218 13.37 2.55 -9.39
CA SER A 218 13.43 1.18 -8.87
C SER A 218 12.06 0.63 -8.47
N ASN A 219 11.17 1.46 -7.92
CA ASN A 219 9.78 1.09 -7.65
C ASN A 219 9.05 0.68 -8.95
N LEU A 220 9.15 1.50 -9.99
CA LEU A 220 8.52 1.25 -11.29
C LEU A 220 9.08 0.01 -11.98
N ARG A 221 10.40 -0.17 -12.03
CA ARG A 221 11.02 -1.39 -12.60
C ARG A 221 10.63 -2.66 -11.87
N THR A 222 10.51 -2.59 -10.54
CA THR A 222 10.05 -3.72 -9.73
C THR A 222 8.63 -4.13 -10.14
N ALA A 223 7.75 -3.15 -10.35
CA ALA A 223 6.40 -3.40 -10.83
C ALA A 223 6.33 -3.89 -12.27
N ILE A 224 7.12 -3.32 -13.19
CA ILE A 224 7.22 -3.79 -14.59
C ILE A 224 7.61 -5.28 -14.61
N ARG A 225 8.66 -5.66 -13.88
CA ARG A 225 9.11 -7.06 -13.79
C ARG A 225 8.05 -7.97 -13.18
N LEU A 226 7.35 -7.52 -12.13
CA LEU A 226 6.25 -8.30 -11.56
C LEU A 226 5.09 -8.45 -12.54
N PHE A 227 4.74 -7.37 -13.23
CA PHE A 227 3.67 -7.32 -14.22
C PHE A 227 3.94 -8.29 -15.36
N ILE A 228 5.14 -8.22 -15.98
CA ILE A 228 5.57 -9.14 -17.05
C ILE A 228 5.48 -10.59 -16.58
N ARG A 229 6.05 -10.92 -15.42
CA ARG A 229 6.01 -12.30 -14.88
C ARG A 229 4.59 -12.81 -14.68
N LYS A 230 3.69 -12.00 -14.11
CA LYS A 230 2.28 -12.36 -13.92
C LYS A 230 1.57 -12.54 -15.25
N PHE A 231 1.80 -11.61 -16.18
CA PHE A 231 1.21 -11.61 -17.52
C PHE A 231 1.61 -12.86 -18.31
N GLU A 232 2.89 -13.20 -18.32
CA GLU A 232 3.39 -14.41 -18.98
C GLU A 232 2.84 -15.69 -18.32
N ALA A 233 2.90 -15.78 -16.99
CA ALA A 233 2.43 -16.97 -16.27
C ALA A 233 0.94 -17.24 -16.54
N PHE A 234 0.13 -16.18 -16.60
CA PHE A 234 -1.28 -16.29 -16.97
C PHE A 234 -1.47 -16.70 -18.43
N SER A 235 -0.79 -16.04 -19.36
CA SER A 235 -0.89 -16.31 -20.81
C SER A 235 -0.49 -17.73 -21.19
N ARG A 236 0.36 -18.40 -20.38
CA ARG A 236 0.71 -19.82 -20.58
C ARG A 236 -0.40 -20.77 -20.11
N ARG A 237 -1.18 -20.42 -19.09
CA ARG A 237 -2.17 -21.30 -18.44
C ARG A 237 -3.57 -21.21 -19.03
N HIS A 238 -3.90 -20.07 -19.65
CA HIS A 238 -5.23 -19.83 -20.19
C HIS A 238 -5.10 -19.60 -21.70
N PRO A 239 -5.42 -20.60 -22.56
CA PRO A 239 -5.65 -20.33 -23.97
C PRO A 239 -6.81 -19.36 -24.02
N CYS A 240 -6.49 -18.11 -24.27
CA CYS A 240 -7.47 -17.06 -24.24
C CYS A 240 -8.26 -17.17 -25.55
N SER A 241 -9.38 -17.86 -25.47
CA SER A 241 -10.45 -17.90 -26.44
C SER A 241 -11.61 -17.13 -25.83
N TYR A 242 -11.80 -15.89 -26.26
CA TYR A 242 -12.98 -15.14 -25.84
C TYR A 242 -14.17 -15.60 -26.69
N PRO A 243 -15.28 -16.07 -26.09
CA PRO A 243 -16.52 -16.23 -26.83
C PRO A 243 -17.07 -14.83 -27.10
N SER A 244 -16.85 -14.31 -28.29
CA SER A 244 -17.63 -13.17 -28.76
C SER A 244 -18.98 -13.70 -29.23
N GLN A 245 -20.08 -13.07 -28.82
CA GLN A 245 -21.38 -13.35 -29.43
C GLN A 245 -21.34 -12.76 -30.85
N GLY A 246 -20.95 -13.57 -31.85
CA GLY A 246 -21.14 -13.26 -33.27
C GLY A 246 -19.90 -13.22 -34.19
N ALA A 247 -18.67 -13.43 -33.72
CA ALA A 247 -17.45 -13.45 -34.57
C ALA A 247 -16.33 -14.31 -33.93
N PRO A 248 -15.31 -14.79 -34.69
CA PRO A 248 -14.51 -15.96 -34.32
C PRO A 248 -13.76 -15.80 -32.99
N SER A 249 -13.55 -16.93 -32.30
CA SER A 249 -12.77 -16.96 -31.06
C SER A 249 -11.36 -16.41 -31.32
N TYR A 250 -11.00 -15.34 -30.62
CA TYR A 250 -9.70 -14.68 -30.80
C TYR A 250 -8.62 -15.42 -30.01
N ASP A 251 -7.61 -15.97 -30.69
CA ASP A 251 -6.41 -16.51 -30.04
C ASP A 251 -5.47 -15.38 -29.59
N CYS A 252 -5.39 -15.17 -28.27
CA CYS A 252 -4.44 -14.25 -27.64
C CYS A 252 -2.99 -14.46 -28.07
N ARG A 253 -2.54 -15.71 -28.24
CA ARG A 253 -1.15 -16.04 -28.54
C ARG A 253 -0.78 -15.55 -29.94
N ALA A 254 -1.66 -15.77 -30.91
CA ALA A 254 -1.51 -15.24 -32.26
C ALA A 254 -1.50 -13.69 -32.30
N CYS A 255 -2.31 -13.02 -31.46
CA CYS A 255 -2.31 -11.54 -31.37
C CYS A 255 -1.05 -10.95 -30.73
N LEU A 256 -0.44 -11.66 -29.77
CA LEU A 256 0.82 -11.22 -29.13
C LEU A 256 2.05 -11.56 -29.99
N GLN A 257 1.97 -12.61 -30.81
CA GLN A 257 3.04 -13.05 -31.71
C GLN A 257 2.95 -12.39 -33.09
N SER A 258 1.79 -11.84 -33.48
CA SER A 258 1.67 -11.06 -34.70
C SER A 258 2.45 -9.75 -34.54
N ARG A 259 3.18 -9.36 -35.60
CA ARG A 259 4.11 -8.22 -35.62
C ARG A 259 3.45 -6.83 -35.47
N GLY A 260 2.20 -6.76 -34.99
CA GLY A 260 1.40 -5.54 -34.83
C GLY A 260 1.05 -5.20 -33.38
N PHE A 261 1.66 -5.86 -32.39
CA PHE A 261 1.57 -5.41 -31.00
C PHE A 261 2.31 -4.08 -30.85
N ASP A 262 1.55 -3.00 -30.76
CA ASP A 262 2.06 -1.68 -30.47
C ASP A 262 1.80 -1.33 -28.98
N PRO A 263 2.83 -1.37 -28.12
CA PRO A 263 2.72 -0.99 -26.71
C PRO A 263 2.57 0.52 -26.49
N ILE A 264 2.39 1.34 -27.54
CA ILE A 264 2.27 2.79 -27.50
C ILE A 264 0.82 3.25 -27.82
N THR A 265 0.09 2.51 -28.66
CA THR A 265 -1.03 3.08 -29.44
C THR A 265 -2.44 2.81 -28.89
N TYR A 266 -2.62 1.89 -27.94
CA TYR A 266 -3.96 1.60 -27.42
C TYR A 266 -4.39 2.60 -26.33
N SER A 267 -4.93 3.73 -26.78
CA SER A 267 -5.41 4.83 -25.94
C SER A 267 -6.94 5.06 -26.01
N ASP A 268 -7.67 4.31 -26.85
CA ASP A 268 -9.14 4.36 -26.85
C ASP A 268 -9.79 2.95 -26.90
N LEU A 269 -11.04 2.88 -26.41
CA LEU A 269 -11.82 1.65 -26.28
C LEU A 269 -12.34 1.12 -27.64
N ALA A 270 -12.32 1.95 -28.67
CA ALA A 270 -12.73 1.61 -30.04
C ALA A 270 -11.59 0.93 -30.83
N GLN A 271 -10.35 1.05 -30.38
CA GLN A 271 -9.15 0.66 -31.12
C GLN A 271 -8.57 -0.74 -30.85
N GLN A 272 -9.19 -1.65 -30.05
CA GLN A 272 -9.11 -3.11 -30.31
C GLN A 272 -9.68 -4.04 -29.20
N PRO A 273 -10.14 -5.25 -29.59
CA PRO A 273 -10.60 -6.34 -28.72
C PRO A 273 -9.51 -7.24 -28.08
N CYS A 274 -8.20 -7.03 -28.33
CA CYS A 274 -7.19 -8.07 -28.06
C CYS A 274 -6.09 -7.81 -27.00
N SER A 275 -5.86 -6.61 -26.47
CA SER A 275 -4.69 -6.35 -25.59
C SER A 275 -5.05 -5.88 -24.18
N TRP A 276 -5.95 -4.90 -24.04
CA TRP A 276 -6.11 -4.22 -22.75
C TRP A 276 -7.02 -5.01 -21.78
N LEU A 277 -8.21 -5.46 -22.22
CA LEU A 277 -9.16 -6.23 -21.39
C LEU A 277 -8.57 -7.53 -20.82
N LYS A 278 -7.70 -8.19 -21.59
CA LYS A 278 -7.02 -9.44 -21.20
C LYS A 278 -5.94 -9.21 -20.15
N ALA A 279 -5.14 -8.16 -20.29
CA ALA A 279 -4.11 -7.82 -19.31
C ALA A 279 -4.71 -7.22 -18.02
N VAL A 280 -5.82 -6.51 -18.16
CA VAL A 280 -6.72 -6.08 -17.11
C VAL A 280 -7.25 -7.29 -16.32
N TRP A 281 -7.82 -8.30 -16.99
CA TRP A 281 -8.37 -9.48 -16.34
C TRP A 281 -7.30 -10.42 -15.76
N ALA A 282 -6.12 -10.50 -16.40
CA ALA A 282 -4.99 -11.31 -15.96
C ALA A 282 -4.34 -10.80 -14.65
N TYR A 283 -4.34 -9.48 -14.41
CA TYR A 283 -3.68 -8.89 -13.23
C TYR A 283 -4.41 -9.20 -11.91
N ASN A 284 -5.75 -9.26 -11.92
CA ASN A 284 -6.57 -9.42 -10.72
C ASN A 284 -7.12 -10.84 -10.49
N GLY A 285 -6.72 -11.80 -11.31
CA GLY A 285 -7.28 -13.14 -11.28
C GLY A 285 -8.74 -13.14 -11.74
N VAL A 286 -9.18 -14.31 -12.20
CA VAL A 286 -10.49 -14.52 -12.83
C VAL A 286 -11.61 -14.54 -11.77
N THR A 287 -11.73 -13.48 -10.98
CA THR A 287 -12.82 -13.31 -10.01
C THR A 287 -13.78 -12.22 -10.49
N PRO A 288 -15.08 -12.32 -10.18
CA PRO A 288 -16.04 -11.25 -10.45
C PRO A 288 -15.63 -9.90 -9.83
N ALA A 289 -15.00 -9.93 -8.65
CA ALA A 289 -14.48 -8.74 -7.98
C ALA A 289 -13.30 -8.11 -8.76
N GLY A 290 -12.37 -8.94 -9.23
CA GLY A 290 -11.24 -8.51 -10.07
C GLY A 290 -11.72 -7.86 -11.36
N ARG A 291 -12.74 -8.41 -12.01
CA ARG A 291 -13.39 -7.82 -13.20
C ARG A 291 -13.98 -6.44 -12.89
N LYS A 292 -14.76 -6.30 -11.81
CA LYS A 292 -15.41 -5.02 -11.46
C LYS A 292 -14.39 -3.91 -11.14
N TYR A 293 -13.33 -4.22 -10.38
CA TYR A 293 -12.24 -3.28 -10.11
C TYR A 293 -11.63 -2.77 -11.40
N MET A 294 -11.35 -3.69 -12.31
CA MET A 294 -10.76 -3.43 -13.60
C MET A 294 -11.64 -2.60 -14.55
N GLU A 295 -12.95 -2.87 -14.59
CA GLU A 295 -13.90 -2.01 -15.31
C GLU A 295 -13.90 -0.56 -14.77
N GLY A 296 -13.54 -0.36 -13.49
CA GLY A 296 -13.31 0.96 -12.90
C GLY A 296 -12.01 1.62 -13.38
N VAL A 297 -10.90 0.88 -13.39
CA VAL A 297 -9.58 1.34 -13.89
C VAL A 297 -9.71 1.88 -15.32
N VAL A 298 -10.49 1.21 -16.15
CA VAL A 298 -10.67 1.52 -17.57
C VAL A 298 -11.51 2.75 -17.77
N ARG A 299 -12.61 2.87 -17.03
CA ARG A 299 -13.46 4.06 -17.09
C ARG A 299 -12.69 5.33 -16.73
N ASN A 300 -11.67 5.21 -15.87
CA ASN A 300 -10.79 6.32 -15.52
C ASN A 300 -9.73 6.66 -16.58
N LEU A 301 -9.44 5.76 -17.54
CA LEU A 301 -8.52 6.05 -18.65
C LEU A 301 -9.18 6.84 -19.79
N ILE A 302 -10.50 6.73 -19.93
CA ILE A 302 -11.28 7.36 -21.02
C ILE A 302 -11.67 8.80 -20.66
N ARG A 303 -11.46 9.22 -19.41
CA ARG A 303 -11.72 10.57 -18.91
C ARG A 303 -10.43 11.38 -18.90
#